data_AF-A0A8T0DGS8-F1
#
_entry.id   AF-A0A8T0DGS8-F1
#
_cell.length_a   1.000
_cell.length_b   1.000
_cell.length_c   1.000
_cell.angle_alpha   90.00
_cell.angle_beta   90.00
_cell.angle_gamma   90.00
#
_symmetry.space_group_name_H-M   'P 1'
#
loop_
_entity.id
_entity.type
_entity.pdbx_description
1 polymer ?
#
loop_
_entity_poly.entity_id
_entity_poly.type
_entity_poly.pdbx_seq_one_letter_code
_entity_poly.pdbx_strand_id
1 'polypeptide(L)'
;MSAAESPNIMRLYTFSNECNISNTSVELSAETRGTYIFLVTTSPIAVLMNMFALIVLTRRRAVRLGSMRVNLITLTIFEILLNLNILGVMFSKFSGLSEKRTTLAVVLDVIMFCLLSWALFARNWIITLIALARCVAITRPMRTRLMSTHLFRPKPLAFCTISCLIIGFTFSALRMFELHIVVCDNLDQKLQLRPSGGLQGLVDTHFFFQSAIPITIVFITTMIMLIALYRARTLVLEDSPKERGDSRISVTANRLRYTSGARQTHLCAEKQLNYRRTQNQLRATRMITLLAAIFIVLEAPIFFCVILKKYFDAVFFNFVTTALKALVVMDSCANVIIYLFMSKRFRQESARLWHKLTIRNRPFSVTQTEVVM
;
A
#
# COMPACT_ATOMS: atom_id res chain seq x y z
N MET A 1 32.23 -43.37 17.83
CA MET A 1 33.07 -42.15 17.93
C MET A 1 32.19 -40.96 17.64
N SER A 2 31.86 -40.24 18.71
CA SER A 2 31.01 -39.04 18.70
C SER A 2 31.78 -37.90 18.04
N ALA A 3 31.35 -37.47 16.85
CA ALA A 3 31.85 -36.24 16.24
C ALA A 3 31.42 -35.07 17.12
N ALA A 4 32.41 -34.38 17.68
CA ALA A 4 32.19 -33.18 18.47
C ALA A 4 31.46 -32.12 17.63
N GLU A 5 30.27 -31.71 18.08
CA GLU A 5 29.60 -30.50 17.60
C GLU A 5 30.51 -29.30 17.88
N SER A 6 31.25 -28.87 16.85
CA SER A 6 31.99 -27.61 16.90
C SER A 6 31.01 -26.46 17.10
N PRO A 7 31.35 -25.42 17.88
CA PRO A 7 30.48 -24.27 18.07
C PRO A 7 30.08 -23.69 16.72
N ASN A 8 28.77 -23.46 16.54
CA ASN A 8 28.12 -22.88 15.37
C ASN A 8 28.65 -21.47 15.07
N ILE A 9 29.88 -21.38 14.58
CA ILE A 9 30.35 -20.20 13.86
C ILE A 9 29.50 -20.15 12.61
N MET A 10 28.73 -19.07 12.47
CA MET A 10 27.83 -18.79 11.36
C MET A 10 28.63 -18.77 10.04
N ARG A 11 28.85 -19.95 9.45
CA ARG A 11 29.50 -20.07 8.15
C ARG A 11 28.48 -19.65 7.10
N LEU A 12 28.72 -18.46 6.53
CA LEU A 12 27.91 -17.87 5.46
C LEU A 12 27.92 -18.71 4.17
N TYR A 13 28.97 -19.51 4.00
CA TYR A 13 29.17 -20.41 2.87
C TYR A 13 29.31 -21.85 3.34
N THR A 14 28.55 -22.73 2.70
CA THR A 14 28.67 -24.18 2.88
C THR A 14 28.85 -24.81 1.51
N PHE A 15 29.90 -25.60 1.34
CA PHE A 15 30.13 -26.42 0.15
C PHE A 15 29.36 -27.72 0.33
N SER A 16 28.55 -28.10 -0.65
CA SER A 16 27.78 -29.34 -0.61
C SER A 16 27.89 -30.08 -1.94
N ASN A 17 28.31 -31.34 -1.86
CA ASN A 17 28.33 -32.25 -3.01
C ASN A 17 26.93 -32.82 -3.29
N GLU A 18 26.00 -32.74 -2.35
CA GLU A 18 24.64 -33.29 -2.50
C GLU A 18 23.65 -32.27 -3.09
N CYS A 19 24.12 -31.43 -4.01
CA CYS A 19 23.21 -30.66 -4.84
C CYS A 19 22.65 -31.58 -5.93
N ASN A 20 21.62 -32.35 -5.57
CA ASN A 20 20.79 -32.95 -6.60
C ASN A 20 20.24 -31.80 -7.44
N ILE A 21 20.49 -31.88 -8.75
CA ILE A 21 19.53 -31.39 -9.73
C ILE A 21 18.28 -32.21 -9.44
N SER A 22 17.51 -31.87 -8.39
CA SER A 22 16.08 -32.02 -8.55
C SER A 22 15.85 -31.31 -9.86
N ASN A 23 15.31 -32.01 -10.86
CA ASN A 23 14.86 -31.43 -12.10
C ASN A 23 13.77 -30.40 -11.73
N THR A 24 14.23 -29.25 -11.22
CA THR A 24 13.50 -28.03 -10.93
C THR A 24 13.40 -27.21 -12.21
N SER A 25 13.66 -27.81 -13.37
CA SER A 25 12.62 -27.86 -14.39
C SER A 25 11.46 -28.71 -13.86
N VAL A 26 10.82 -28.25 -12.77
CA VAL A 26 9.44 -28.60 -12.50
C VAL A 26 8.78 -28.28 -13.83
N GLU A 27 8.32 -29.29 -14.56
CA GLU A 27 7.43 -29.08 -15.69
C GLU A 27 6.43 -28.05 -15.19
N LEU A 28 6.60 -26.82 -15.67
CA LEU A 28 5.97 -25.67 -15.08
C LEU A 28 4.51 -25.89 -15.40
N SER A 29 3.77 -26.49 -14.46
CA SER A 29 2.38 -26.88 -14.65
C SER A 29 1.70 -25.71 -15.34
N ALA A 30 0.95 -25.98 -16.40
CA ALA A 30 0.37 -24.94 -17.26
C ALA A 30 -0.31 -23.82 -16.44
N GLU A 31 -0.85 -24.18 -15.28
CA GLU A 31 -1.44 -23.29 -14.27
C GLU A 31 -0.43 -22.28 -13.67
N THR A 32 0.77 -22.73 -13.29
CA THR A 32 1.82 -21.85 -12.75
C THR A 32 2.33 -20.88 -13.83
N ARG A 33 2.39 -21.34 -15.08
CA ARG A 33 2.75 -20.51 -16.24
C ARG A 33 1.76 -19.37 -16.43
N GLY A 34 0.45 -19.65 -16.31
CA GLY A 34 -0.60 -18.65 -16.38
C GLY A 34 -0.42 -17.53 -15.34
N THR A 35 -0.16 -17.90 -14.09
CA THR A 35 0.06 -16.93 -13.00
C THR A 35 1.31 -16.08 -13.24
N TYR A 36 2.39 -16.66 -13.77
CA TYR A 36 3.59 -15.90 -14.11
C TYR A 36 3.37 -14.93 -15.27
N ILE A 37 2.65 -15.33 -16.31
CA ILE A 37 2.25 -14.43 -17.42
C ILE A 37 1.41 -13.28 -16.86
N PHE A 38 0.46 -13.58 -15.97
CA PHE A 38 -0.34 -12.56 -15.30
C PHE A 38 0.51 -11.58 -14.48
N LEU A 39 1.50 -12.06 -13.71
CA LEU A 39 2.39 -11.20 -12.95
C LEU A 39 3.26 -10.30 -13.84
N VAL A 40 3.81 -10.86 -14.91
CA VAL A 40 4.67 -10.13 -15.88
C VAL A 40 3.89 -9.05 -16.62
N THR A 41 2.61 -9.29 -16.92
CA THR A 41 1.75 -8.32 -17.62
C THR A 41 1.15 -7.29 -16.67
N THR A 42 0.72 -7.70 -15.48
CA THR A 42 0.03 -6.81 -14.51
C THR A 42 1.01 -5.92 -13.76
N SER A 43 2.21 -6.38 -13.43
CA SER A 43 3.21 -5.57 -12.72
C SER A 43 3.60 -4.26 -13.44
N PRO A 44 3.94 -4.24 -14.74
CA PRO A 44 4.24 -2.99 -15.44
C PRO A 44 3.01 -2.06 -15.53
N ILE A 45 1.80 -2.62 -15.67
CA ILE A 45 0.55 -1.84 -15.62
C ILE A 45 0.42 -1.18 -14.23
N ALA A 46 0.66 -1.93 -13.16
CA ALA A 46 0.64 -1.43 -11.79
C ALA A 46 1.68 -0.32 -11.57
N VAL A 47 2.90 -0.47 -12.11
CA VAL A 47 3.93 0.57 -12.06
C VAL A 47 3.45 1.84 -12.78
N LEU A 48 2.92 1.72 -14.00
CA LEU A 48 2.42 2.87 -14.77
C LEU A 48 1.26 3.58 -14.05
N MET A 49 0.30 2.82 -13.51
CA MET A 49 -0.83 3.36 -12.74
C MET A 49 -0.35 4.09 -11.49
N ASN A 50 0.61 3.52 -10.75
CA ASN A 50 1.13 4.14 -9.53
C ASN A 50 2.03 5.33 -9.83
N MET A 51 2.82 5.31 -10.92
CA MET A 51 3.57 6.48 -11.39
C MET A 51 2.63 7.63 -11.75
N PHE A 52 1.53 7.34 -12.45
CA PHE A 52 0.49 8.32 -12.71
C PHE A 52 -0.10 8.88 -11.42
N ALA A 53 -0.44 8.02 -10.46
CA ALA A 53 -0.95 8.46 -9.16
C ALA A 53 0.05 9.32 -8.40
N LEU A 54 1.34 8.96 -8.41
CA LEU A 54 2.41 9.73 -7.80
C LEU A 54 2.54 11.12 -8.43
N ILE A 55 2.50 11.24 -9.76
CA ILE A 55 2.52 12.53 -10.47
C ILE A 55 1.32 13.40 -10.05
N VAL A 56 0.13 12.81 -9.96
CA VAL A 56 -1.09 13.54 -9.54
C VAL A 56 -0.98 13.97 -8.07
N LEU A 57 -0.48 13.10 -7.19
CA LEU A 57 -0.35 13.38 -5.75
C LEU A 57 0.77 14.37 -5.43
N THR A 58 1.84 14.44 -6.23
CA THR A 58 3.00 15.35 -6.02
C THR A 58 2.74 16.79 -6.49
N ARG A 59 1.71 17.05 -7.30
CA ARG A 59 1.35 18.42 -7.71
C ARG A 59 0.98 19.33 -6.54
N ARG A 60 1.57 20.53 -6.50
CA ARG A 60 1.38 21.55 -5.44
C ARG A 60 -0.09 21.96 -5.22
N ARG A 61 -0.98 21.81 -6.20
CA ARG A 61 -2.41 22.15 -6.03
C ARG A 61 -3.20 21.09 -5.24
N ALA A 62 -2.63 19.91 -5.03
CA ALA A 62 -3.18 18.88 -4.14
C ALA A 62 -2.91 19.14 -2.64
N VAL A 63 -2.24 20.25 -2.28
CA VAL A 63 -1.83 20.64 -0.90
C VAL A 63 -2.97 20.59 0.13
N ARG A 64 -4.23 20.74 -0.30
CA ARG A 64 -5.38 20.72 0.61
C ARG A 64 -5.70 19.33 1.20
N LEU A 65 -4.98 18.27 0.83
CA LEU A 65 -5.09 16.91 1.43
C LEU A 65 -4.42 16.80 2.83
N GLY A 66 -3.64 17.81 3.23
CA GLY A 66 -3.05 17.90 4.58
C GLY A 66 -2.04 16.78 4.89
N SER A 67 -1.93 16.41 6.17
CA SER A 67 -0.95 15.42 6.67
C SER A 67 -1.06 14.04 6.02
N MET A 68 -2.24 13.67 5.52
CA MET A 68 -2.45 12.36 4.89
C MET A 68 -1.76 12.24 3.53
N ARG A 69 -1.47 13.37 2.88
CA ARG A 69 -0.81 13.39 1.57
C ARG A 69 0.55 12.71 1.62
N VAL A 70 1.34 12.95 2.66
CA VAL A 70 2.67 12.35 2.81
C VAL A 70 2.54 10.83 2.85
N ASN A 71 1.71 10.29 3.74
CA ASN A 71 1.53 8.84 3.85
C ASN A 71 0.99 8.21 2.56
N LEU A 72 0.08 8.87 1.82
CA LEU A 72 -0.39 8.38 0.52
C LEU A 72 0.72 8.40 -0.55
N ILE A 73 1.53 9.46 -0.60
CA ILE A 73 2.68 9.53 -1.50
C ILE A 73 3.68 8.43 -1.15
N THR A 74 4.03 8.29 0.12
CA THR A 74 4.94 7.25 0.60
C THR A 74 4.40 5.87 0.26
N LEU A 75 3.10 5.61 0.45
CA LEU A 75 2.44 4.37 0.04
C LEU A 75 2.64 4.11 -1.46
N THR A 76 2.32 5.08 -2.33
CA THR A 76 2.49 4.92 -3.78
C THR A 76 3.94 4.71 -4.21
N ILE A 77 4.91 5.31 -3.51
CA ILE A 77 6.35 5.10 -3.79
C ILE A 77 6.72 3.64 -3.47
N PHE A 78 6.29 3.10 -2.33
CA PHE A 78 6.57 1.71 -1.98
C PHE A 78 5.80 0.72 -2.85
N GLU A 79 4.61 1.06 -3.37
CA GLU A 79 3.93 0.25 -4.39
C GLU A 79 4.70 0.21 -5.71
N ILE A 80 5.25 1.35 -6.17
CA ILE A 80 6.12 1.38 -7.36
C ILE A 80 7.37 0.53 -7.11
N LEU A 81 8.02 0.72 -5.96
CA LEU A 81 9.21 -0.05 -5.59
C LEU A 81 8.90 -1.55 -5.55
N LEU A 82 7.79 -1.95 -4.94
CA LEU A 82 7.35 -3.34 -4.85
C LEU A 82 7.15 -3.95 -6.24
N ASN A 83 6.35 -3.31 -7.10
CA ASN A 83 6.06 -3.84 -8.43
C ASN A 83 7.31 -3.85 -9.33
N LEU A 84 8.20 -2.86 -9.21
CA LEU A 84 9.48 -2.84 -9.92
C LEU A 84 10.39 -3.99 -9.47
N ASN A 85 10.45 -4.30 -8.17
CA ASN A 85 11.21 -5.45 -7.66
C ASN A 85 10.61 -6.78 -8.14
N ILE A 86 9.28 -6.92 -8.11
CA ILE A 86 8.60 -8.10 -8.67
C ILE A 86 8.94 -8.27 -10.15
N LEU A 87 8.86 -7.18 -10.93
CA LEU A 87 9.21 -7.20 -12.35
C LEU A 87 10.67 -7.60 -12.58
N GLY A 88 11.60 -7.06 -11.79
CA GLY A 88 13.02 -7.40 -11.90
C GLY A 88 13.32 -8.86 -11.55
N VAL A 89 12.68 -9.41 -10.51
CA VAL A 89 12.78 -10.85 -10.18
C VAL A 89 12.21 -11.71 -11.30
N MET A 90 11.07 -11.30 -11.89
CA MET A 90 10.48 -11.99 -13.03
C MET A 90 11.38 -11.94 -14.27
N PHE A 91 11.96 -10.77 -14.56
CA PHE A 91 12.88 -10.59 -15.67
C PHE A 91 14.16 -11.43 -15.50
N SER A 92 14.76 -11.44 -14.31
CA SER A 92 15.92 -12.28 -13.97
C SER A 92 15.65 -13.77 -14.24
N LYS A 93 14.44 -14.24 -13.91
CA LYS A 93 14.00 -15.62 -14.20
C LYS A 93 13.81 -15.90 -15.69
N PHE A 94 13.27 -14.95 -16.46
CA PHE A 94 13.00 -15.14 -17.90
C PHE A 94 14.24 -15.00 -18.79
N SER A 95 15.18 -14.12 -18.44
CA SER A 95 16.35 -13.82 -19.27
C SER A 95 17.39 -14.95 -19.32
N GLY A 96 17.19 -16.07 -18.62
CA GLY A 96 18.18 -17.15 -18.55
C GLY A 96 19.50 -16.73 -17.88
N LEU A 97 19.59 -15.51 -17.34
CA LEU A 97 20.73 -15.03 -16.55
C LEU A 97 20.99 -15.91 -15.32
N SER A 98 19.96 -16.65 -14.86
CA SER A 98 20.11 -17.68 -13.83
C SER A 98 20.96 -18.88 -14.26
N GLU A 99 21.21 -19.09 -15.56
CA GLU A 99 22.01 -20.21 -16.05
C GLU A 99 23.52 -19.91 -16.00
N LYS A 100 23.89 -18.63 -16.18
CA LYS A 100 25.24 -18.10 -15.91
C LYS A 100 25.22 -17.29 -14.60
N ARG A 101 25.14 -17.96 -13.45
CA ARG A 101 25.20 -17.32 -12.12
C ARG A 101 26.57 -16.70 -11.86
N THR A 102 26.78 -15.52 -12.41
CA THR A 102 27.86 -14.62 -12.01
C THR A 102 27.61 -14.14 -10.58
N THR A 103 28.69 -13.81 -9.85
CA THR A 103 28.60 -13.23 -8.50
C THR A 103 27.70 -11.98 -8.47
N LEU A 104 27.73 -11.19 -9.54
CA LEU A 104 26.88 -10.01 -9.72
C LEU A 104 25.38 -10.35 -9.75
N ALA A 105 24.98 -11.45 -10.40
CA ALA A 105 23.58 -11.89 -10.41
C ALA A 105 23.08 -12.28 -9.01
N VAL A 106 23.92 -12.98 -8.23
CA VAL A 106 23.59 -13.35 -6.84
C VAL A 106 23.47 -12.12 -5.95
N VAL A 107 24.39 -11.15 -6.07
CA VAL A 107 24.32 -9.89 -5.33
C VAL A 107 23.06 -9.11 -5.70
N LEU A 108 22.69 -9.06 -6.98
CA LEU A 108 21.47 -8.40 -7.44
C LEU A 108 20.22 -9.09 -6.88
N ASP A 109 20.14 -10.42 -6.93
CA ASP A 109 19.01 -11.18 -6.37
C ASP A 109 18.86 -10.94 -4.86
N VAL A 110 19.98 -10.89 -4.12
CA VAL A 110 20.04 -10.54 -2.69
C VAL A 110 19.49 -9.13 -2.44
N ILE A 111 19.95 -8.14 -3.21
CA ILE A 111 19.49 -6.75 -3.08
C ILE A 111 17.98 -6.67 -3.38
N MET A 112 17.52 -7.28 -4.47
CA MET A 112 16.11 -7.29 -4.86
C MET A 112 15.24 -7.98 -3.81
N PHE A 113 15.72 -9.07 -3.20
CA PHE A 113 15.02 -9.75 -2.11
C PHE A 113 14.89 -8.87 -0.86
N CYS A 114 15.96 -8.16 -0.49
CA CYS A 114 15.95 -7.21 0.63
C CYS A 114 14.99 -6.04 0.37
N LEU A 115 15.06 -5.44 -0.83
CA LEU A 115 14.19 -4.34 -1.25
C LEU A 115 12.72 -4.77 -1.34
N LEU A 116 12.43 -5.99 -1.84
CA LEU A 116 11.08 -6.54 -1.88
C LEU A 116 10.50 -6.70 -0.48
N SER A 117 11.27 -7.30 0.43
CA SER A 117 10.86 -7.51 1.83
C SER A 117 10.62 -6.17 2.53
N TRP A 118 11.49 -5.20 2.31
CA TRP A 118 11.37 -3.87 2.87
C TRP A 118 10.15 -3.13 2.32
N ALA A 119 9.92 -3.19 1.01
CA ALA A 119 8.78 -2.53 0.37
C ALA A 119 7.44 -3.10 0.87
N LEU A 120 7.32 -4.43 0.98
CA LEU A 120 6.13 -5.07 1.55
C LEU A 120 5.89 -4.64 2.99
N PHE A 121 6.93 -4.67 3.82
CA PHE A 121 6.84 -4.26 5.21
C PHE A 121 6.40 -2.80 5.34
N ALA A 122 7.09 -1.90 4.64
CA ALA A 122 6.80 -0.48 4.64
C ALA A 122 5.35 -0.21 4.19
N ARG A 123 4.91 -0.84 3.09
CA ARG A 123 3.55 -0.71 2.57
C ARG A 123 2.50 -1.08 3.62
N ASN A 124 2.62 -2.26 4.25
CA ASN A 124 1.65 -2.77 5.21
C ASN A 124 1.55 -1.87 6.46
N TRP A 125 2.69 -1.39 6.96
CA TRP A 125 2.72 -0.47 8.10
C TRP A 125 2.21 0.93 7.74
N ILE A 126 2.49 1.45 6.54
CA ILE A 126 1.94 2.74 6.09
C ILE A 126 0.42 2.68 6.01
N ILE A 127 -0.16 1.62 5.44
CA ILE A 127 -1.62 1.42 5.40
C ILE A 127 -2.19 1.39 6.82
N THR A 128 -1.52 0.70 7.73
CA THR A 128 -1.89 0.63 9.16
C THR A 128 -1.89 2.01 9.82
N LEU A 129 -0.85 2.81 9.61
CA LEU A 129 -0.76 4.18 10.13
C LEU A 129 -1.84 5.10 9.52
N ILE A 130 -2.15 4.92 8.23
CA ILE A 130 -3.24 5.66 7.58
C ILE A 130 -4.59 5.31 8.22
N ALA A 131 -4.87 4.01 8.44
CA ALA A 131 -6.11 3.55 9.07
C ALA A 131 -6.23 4.04 10.52
N LEU A 132 -5.16 3.93 11.31
CA LEU A 132 -5.10 4.43 12.69
C LEU A 132 -5.33 5.94 12.78
N ALA A 133 -4.59 6.72 11.98
CA ALA A 133 -4.72 8.18 11.97
C ALA A 133 -6.16 8.62 11.64
N ARG A 134 -6.85 7.86 10.79
CA ARG A 134 -8.25 8.12 10.44
C ARG A 134 -9.23 7.66 11.50
N CYS A 135 -9.04 6.49 12.06
CA CYS A 135 -9.83 5.99 13.17
C CYS A 135 -9.85 7.02 14.31
N VAL A 136 -8.68 7.52 14.72
CA VAL A 136 -8.55 8.57 15.76
C VAL A 136 -9.24 9.86 15.34
N ALA A 137 -9.12 10.25 14.07
CA ALA A 137 -9.74 11.48 13.58
C ALA A 137 -11.28 11.44 13.62
N ILE A 138 -11.90 10.25 13.53
CA ILE A 138 -13.35 10.03 13.52
C ILE A 138 -13.88 9.81 14.94
N THR A 139 -13.20 9.00 15.75
CA THR A 139 -13.67 8.61 17.09
C THR A 139 -13.57 9.75 18.10
N ARG A 140 -12.67 10.72 17.91
CA ARG A 140 -12.52 11.88 18.79
C ARG A 140 -13.06 13.16 18.14
N PRO A 141 -14.21 13.70 18.59
CA PRO A 141 -14.76 14.95 18.07
C PRO A 141 -13.85 16.15 18.40
N MET A 142 -13.88 17.18 17.53
CA MET A 142 -13.00 18.35 17.51
C MET A 142 -12.79 19.06 18.86
N ARG A 143 -13.72 18.96 19.82
CA ARG A 143 -13.71 19.71 21.09
C ARG A 143 -12.65 19.20 22.09
N THR A 144 -12.21 17.95 22.00
CA THR A 144 -11.15 17.36 22.87
C THR A 144 -9.77 17.31 22.21
N ARG A 145 -9.61 17.79 20.96
CA ARG A 145 -8.32 17.77 20.23
C ARG A 145 -7.27 18.73 20.79
N LEU A 146 -7.67 19.75 21.53
CA LEU A 146 -6.76 20.80 22.00
C LEU A 146 -5.83 20.36 23.13
N MET A 147 -6.26 19.43 23.99
CA MET A 147 -5.49 19.04 25.18
C MET A 147 -4.77 17.68 25.10
N SER A 148 -5.16 16.74 24.22
CA SER A 148 -4.74 15.33 24.37
C SER A 148 -3.89 14.73 23.23
N THR A 149 -3.74 15.36 22.06
CA THR A 149 -3.13 14.65 20.91
C THR A 149 -1.83 15.28 20.42
N HIS A 150 -0.74 15.03 21.15
CA HIS A 150 0.61 15.28 20.64
C HIS A 150 0.97 14.26 19.54
N LEU A 151 0.55 12.98 19.67
CA LEU A 151 1.00 11.88 18.81
C LEU A 151 0.54 11.94 17.33
N PHE A 152 -0.63 12.52 17.05
CA PHE A 152 -1.21 12.57 15.69
C PHE A 152 -1.13 13.95 15.03
N ARG A 153 -0.24 14.82 15.53
CA ARG A 153 0.19 16.00 14.78
C ARG A 153 0.97 15.56 13.54
N PRO A 154 0.98 16.36 12.46
CA PRO A 154 1.67 16.00 11.21
C PRO A 154 3.15 15.66 11.40
N LYS A 155 3.83 16.31 12.36
CA LYS A 155 5.23 16.05 12.68
C LYS A 155 5.44 14.65 13.32
N PRO A 156 4.78 14.30 14.43
CA PRO A 156 4.94 12.98 15.03
C PRO A 156 4.36 11.83 14.19
N LEU A 157 3.32 12.05 13.38
CA LEU A 157 2.90 11.03 12.41
C LEU A 157 3.99 10.74 11.38
N ALA A 158 4.67 11.78 10.86
CA ALA A 158 5.81 11.60 9.97
C ALA A 158 6.98 10.89 10.67
N PHE A 159 7.26 11.24 11.94
CA PHE A 159 8.26 10.54 12.75
C PHE A 159 7.93 9.05 12.89
N CYS A 160 6.68 8.71 13.23
CA CYS A 160 6.22 7.32 13.33
C CYS A 160 6.36 6.58 11.99
N THR A 161 6.00 7.21 10.87
CA THR A 161 6.23 6.64 9.53
C THR A 161 7.71 6.36 9.31
N ILE A 162 8.61 7.33 9.58
CA ILE A 162 10.06 7.15 9.42
C ILE A 162 10.58 6.02 10.31
N SER A 163 10.16 5.95 11.57
CA SER A 163 10.53 4.86 12.48
C SER A 163 10.08 3.50 11.95
N CYS A 164 8.85 3.37 11.46
CA CYS A 164 8.36 2.13 10.83
C CYS A 164 9.19 1.75 9.60
N LEU A 165 9.62 2.72 8.79
CA LEU A 165 10.47 2.46 7.62
C LEU A 165 11.87 1.94 8.02
N ILE A 166 12.48 2.53 9.04
CA ILE A 166 13.79 2.12 9.56
C ILE A 166 13.69 0.72 10.16
N ILE A 167 12.70 0.48 11.02
CA ILE A 167 12.47 -0.84 11.62
C ILE A 167 12.26 -1.88 10.52
N GLY A 168 11.42 -1.58 9.52
CA GLY A 168 11.19 -2.47 8.38
C GLY A 168 12.45 -2.80 7.59
N PHE A 169 13.32 -1.81 7.39
CA PHE A 169 14.60 -2.03 6.73
C PHE A 169 15.50 -2.94 7.56
N THR A 170 15.61 -2.68 8.88
CA THR A 170 16.38 -3.53 9.80
C THR A 170 15.87 -4.97 9.80
N PHE A 171 14.56 -5.19 9.88
CA PHE A 171 13.97 -6.54 9.82
C PHE A 171 14.18 -7.22 8.46
N SER A 172 14.19 -6.46 7.36
CA SER A 172 14.47 -6.99 6.02
C SER A 172 15.93 -7.36 5.85
N ALA A 173 16.84 -6.56 6.42
CA ALA A 173 18.27 -6.87 6.46
C ALA A 173 18.55 -8.08 7.36
N LEU A 174 17.87 -8.22 8.50
CA LEU A 174 18.00 -9.41 9.35
C LEU A 174 17.59 -10.69 8.62
N ARG A 175 16.57 -10.60 7.76
CA ARG A 175 16.12 -11.71 6.91
C ARG A 175 17.20 -12.19 5.92
N MET A 176 18.17 -11.34 5.58
CA MET A 176 19.28 -11.75 4.72
C MET A 176 20.14 -12.84 5.36
N PHE A 177 20.24 -12.86 6.69
CA PHE A 177 21.03 -13.87 7.41
C PHE A 177 20.37 -15.26 7.41
N GLU A 178 19.12 -15.38 6.98
CA GLU A 178 18.42 -16.66 6.83
C GLU A 178 18.77 -17.37 5.51
N LEU A 179 19.24 -16.61 4.52
CA LEU A 179 19.64 -17.13 3.22
C LEU A 179 21.09 -17.64 3.30
N HIS A 180 21.28 -18.95 3.33
CA HIS A 180 22.62 -19.53 3.20
C HIS A 180 22.98 -19.71 1.72
N ILE A 181 24.20 -19.33 1.38
CA ILE A 181 24.76 -19.57 0.05
C ILE A 181 25.42 -20.96 0.07
N VAL A 182 24.80 -21.90 -0.62
CA VAL A 182 25.34 -23.23 -0.87
C VAL A 182 26.06 -23.21 -2.20
N VAL A 183 27.36 -23.50 -2.20
CA VAL A 183 28.12 -23.70 -3.44
C VAL A 183 28.03 -25.18 -3.79
N CYS A 184 27.45 -25.48 -4.95
CA CYS A 184 27.27 -26.84 -5.44
C CYS A 184 28.47 -27.26 -6.29
N ASP A 185 29.38 -28.04 -5.71
CA ASP A 185 30.60 -28.47 -6.40
C ASP A 185 30.30 -29.45 -7.55
N ASN A 186 29.24 -30.25 -7.44
CA ASN A 186 28.80 -31.22 -8.45
C ASN A 186 28.11 -30.61 -9.69
N LEU A 187 27.95 -29.29 -9.74
CA LEU A 187 27.14 -28.58 -10.74
C LEU A 187 27.91 -27.42 -11.38
N ASP A 188 29.21 -27.60 -11.62
CA ASP A 188 30.14 -26.55 -12.08
C ASP A 188 30.15 -25.33 -11.16
N GLN A 189 30.22 -25.56 -9.83
CA GLN A 189 30.25 -24.49 -8.81
C GLN A 189 29.04 -23.55 -8.84
N LYS A 190 27.85 -24.04 -9.24
CA LYS A 190 26.62 -23.23 -9.19
C LYS A 190 26.29 -22.83 -7.75
N LEU A 191 26.10 -21.53 -7.54
CA LEU A 191 25.66 -20.95 -6.28
C LEU A 191 24.15 -21.15 -6.12
N GLN A 192 23.69 -21.81 -5.05
CA GLN A 192 22.27 -21.96 -4.70
C GLN A 192 21.98 -21.32 -3.35
N LEU A 193 20.90 -20.54 -3.23
CA LEU A 193 20.45 -19.99 -1.94
C LEU A 193 19.51 -20.99 -1.28
N ARG A 194 19.85 -21.48 -0.09
CA ARG A 194 19.03 -22.43 0.69
C ARG A 194 18.66 -21.80 2.05
N PRO A 195 17.40 -21.88 2.49
CA PRO A 195 17.02 -21.45 3.84
C PRO A 195 17.66 -22.38 4.88
N SER A 196 18.31 -21.82 5.91
CA SER A 196 18.80 -22.63 7.03
C SER A 196 17.68 -22.94 8.02
N GLY A 197 17.53 -24.21 8.40
CA GLY A 197 16.51 -24.63 9.35
C GLY A 197 16.71 -24.07 10.77
N GLY A 198 17.93 -23.61 11.10
CA GLY A 198 18.29 -23.15 12.45
C GLY A 198 17.58 -21.88 12.92
N LEU A 199 17.02 -21.07 12.02
CA LEU A 199 16.41 -19.77 12.32
C LEU A 199 14.91 -19.69 11.98
N GLN A 200 14.21 -20.81 11.90
CA GLN A 200 12.77 -20.84 11.55
C GLN A 200 11.92 -19.92 12.44
N GLY A 201 12.25 -19.77 13.73
CA GLY A 201 11.54 -18.84 14.62
C GLY A 201 11.67 -17.36 14.25
N LEU A 202 12.80 -16.95 13.65
CA LEU A 202 13.01 -15.57 13.18
C LEU A 202 12.14 -15.29 11.94
N VAL A 203 12.03 -16.27 11.03
CA VAL A 203 11.19 -16.20 9.83
C VAL A 203 9.73 -15.98 10.23
N ASP A 204 9.25 -16.81 11.16
CA ASP A 204 7.87 -16.78 11.62
C ASP A 204 7.57 -15.44 12.33
N THR A 205 8.51 -14.95 13.15
CA THR A 205 8.41 -13.65 13.83
C THR A 205 8.41 -12.48 12.84
N HIS A 206 9.29 -12.50 11.85
CA HIS A 206 9.34 -11.50 10.78
C HIS A 206 8.01 -11.46 10.04
N PHE A 207 7.49 -12.61 9.63
CA PHE A 207 6.23 -12.71 8.92
C PHE A 207 5.05 -12.20 9.78
N PHE A 208 5.04 -12.54 11.06
CA PHE A 208 4.03 -12.07 12.00
C PHE A 208 4.04 -10.55 12.14
N PHE A 209 5.22 -9.93 12.28
CA PHE A 209 5.37 -8.49 12.40
C PHE A 209 5.10 -7.74 11.07
N GLN A 210 5.43 -8.37 9.94
CA GLN A 210 5.22 -7.82 8.59
C GLN A 210 3.75 -7.84 8.15
N SER A 211 3.00 -8.88 8.51
CA SER A 211 1.67 -9.15 7.96
C SER A 211 0.58 -9.25 9.04
N ALA A 212 0.74 -10.15 10.02
CA ALA A 212 -0.30 -10.45 11.01
C ALA A 212 -0.76 -9.21 11.81
N ILE A 213 0.22 -8.49 12.37
CA ILE A 213 -0.04 -7.34 13.22
C ILE A 213 -0.68 -6.19 12.41
N PRO A 214 -0.10 -5.74 11.27
CA PRO A 214 -0.75 -4.77 10.39
C PRO A 214 -2.18 -5.13 10.01
N ILE A 215 -2.42 -6.36 9.54
CA ILE A 215 -3.77 -6.80 9.13
C ILE A 215 -4.74 -6.75 10.30
N THR A 216 -4.33 -7.23 11.48
CA THR A 216 -5.17 -7.23 12.68
C THR A 216 -5.52 -5.81 13.13
N ILE A 217 -4.54 -4.90 13.15
CA ILE A 217 -4.77 -3.49 13.50
C ILE A 217 -5.69 -2.82 12.47
N VAL A 218 -5.45 -3.03 11.18
CA VAL A 218 -6.30 -2.50 10.10
C VAL A 218 -7.73 -3.04 10.22
N PHE A 219 -7.90 -4.33 10.52
CA PHE A 219 -9.22 -4.93 10.74
C PHE A 219 -9.95 -4.32 11.94
N ILE A 220 -9.31 -4.24 13.11
CA ILE A 220 -9.92 -3.64 14.31
C ILE A 220 -10.27 -2.17 14.06
N THR A 221 -9.35 -1.41 13.47
CA THR A 221 -9.57 0.03 13.21
C THR A 221 -10.65 0.26 12.16
N THR A 222 -10.76 -0.58 11.13
CA THR A 222 -11.85 -0.48 10.14
C THR A 222 -13.20 -0.79 10.76
N MET A 223 -13.30 -1.82 11.61
CA MET A 223 -14.53 -2.11 12.35
C MET A 223 -14.95 -0.93 13.23
N ILE A 224 -14.03 -0.35 14.00
CA ILE A 224 -14.30 0.86 14.79
C ILE A 224 -14.75 2.03 13.90
N MET A 225 -14.08 2.26 12.76
CA MET A 225 -14.46 3.30 11.82
C MET A 225 -15.87 3.09 11.24
N LEU A 226 -16.22 1.85 10.89
CA LEU A 226 -17.55 1.50 10.38
C LEU A 226 -18.63 1.73 11.43
N ILE A 227 -18.41 1.28 12.67
CA ILE A 227 -19.34 1.51 13.80
C ILE A 227 -19.53 3.01 14.03
N ALA A 228 -18.44 3.78 14.06
CA ALA A 228 -18.50 5.23 14.25
C ALA A 228 -19.23 5.95 13.11
N LEU A 229 -19.00 5.54 11.86
CA LEU A 229 -19.72 6.07 10.69
C LEU A 229 -21.21 5.72 10.71
N TYR A 230 -21.56 4.50 11.15
CA TYR A 230 -22.94 4.06 11.26
C TYR A 230 -23.69 4.87 12.32
N ARG A 231 -23.10 5.04 13.52
CA ARG A 231 -23.63 5.88 14.60
C ARG A 231 -23.80 7.35 14.18
N ALA A 232 -22.85 7.90 13.42
CA ALA A 232 -22.97 9.27 12.92
C ALA A 232 -24.15 9.42 11.94
N ARG A 233 -24.45 8.39 11.15
CA ARG A 233 -25.57 8.40 10.20
C ARG A 233 -26.91 8.29 10.91
N THR A 234 -27.03 7.47 11.95
CA THR A 234 -28.28 7.33 12.71
C THR A 234 -28.67 8.64 13.39
N LEU A 235 -27.70 9.34 14.01
CA LEU A 235 -27.95 10.65 14.64
C LEU A 235 -28.42 11.72 13.62
N VAL A 236 -27.88 11.75 12.41
CA VAL A 236 -28.28 12.71 11.37
C VAL A 236 -29.69 12.45 10.83
N LEU A 237 -30.13 11.18 10.82
CA LEU A 237 -31.48 10.82 10.39
C LEU A 237 -32.53 11.19 11.45
N GLU A 238 -32.16 11.15 12.72
CA GLU A 238 -33.04 11.52 13.84
C GLU A 238 -33.23 13.04 13.93
N ASP A 239 -32.18 13.82 13.62
CA ASP A 239 -32.21 15.28 13.54
C ASP A 239 -32.84 15.84 12.26
N SER A 240 -33.26 15.00 11.30
CA SER A 240 -34.00 15.47 10.12
C SER A 240 -35.43 15.76 10.56
N PRO A 241 -35.83 17.03 10.76
CA PRO A 241 -37.14 17.32 11.29
C PRO A 241 -38.18 16.80 10.31
N LYS A 242 -39.15 16.03 10.82
CA LYS A 242 -40.47 15.91 10.21
C LYS A 242 -41.17 17.29 10.29
N GLU A 243 -40.60 18.32 9.66
CA GLU A 243 -41.31 19.55 9.35
C GLU A 243 -42.06 19.36 8.02
N ARG A 244 -43.03 18.46 8.06
CA ARG A 244 -44.27 18.59 7.29
C ARG A 244 -45.28 19.14 8.29
N GLY A 245 -45.33 20.46 8.38
CA GLY A 245 -46.22 21.15 9.30
C GLY A 245 -45.88 22.61 9.42
N ASP A 246 -45.98 23.33 8.31
CA ASP A 246 -46.53 24.69 8.13
C ASP A 246 -46.59 25.70 9.31
N SER A 247 -45.66 25.68 10.26
CA SER A 247 -45.51 26.77 11.21
C SER A 247 -44.69 27.86 10.53
N ARG A 248 -45.38 28.68 9.75
CA ARG A 248 -44.95 30.04 9.42
C ARG A 248 -44.53 30.71 10.72
N ILE A 249 -43.23 30.73 10.99
CA ILE A 249 -42.65 31.60 12.01
C ILE A 249 -42.97 33.02 11.52
N SER A 250 -43.97 33.66 12.12
CA SER A 250 -44.24 35.09 11.95
C SER A 250 -43.06 35.84 12.56
N VAL A 251 -42.00 36.00 11.79
CA VAL A 251 -40.87 36.84 12.16
C VAL A 251 -41.39 38.28 12.14
N THR A 252 -41.67 38.81 13.33
CA THR A 252 -42.04 40.22 13.50
C THR A 252 -40.90 41.10 12.98
N ALA A 253 -41.12 41.70 11.82
CA ALA A 253 -40.11 42.39 11.00
C ALA A 253 -39.47 43.64 11.64
N ASN A 254 -39.90 44.05 12.83
CA ASN A 254 -39.56 45.37 13.39
C ASN A 254 -38.40 45.39 14.40
N ARG A 255 -37.75 44.27 14.74
CA ARG A 255 -36.62 44.25 15.71
C ARG A 255 -35.25 43.82 15.18
N LEU A 256 -35.12 43.51 13.87
CA LEU A 256 -33.90 42.90 13.32
C LEU A 256 -33.03 43.82 12.45
N ARG A 257 -33.32 45.12 12.38
CA ARG A 257 -32.79 45.94 11.28
C ARG A 257 -31.41 46.56 11.41
N TYR A 258 -30.69 46.55 12.54
CA TYR A 258 -29.44 47.32 12.58
C TYR A 258 -28.17 46.73 13.21
N THR A 259 -28.20 45.58 13.91
CA THR A 259 -26.96 45.01 14.50
C THR A 259 -26.84 43.48 14.39
N SER A 260 -27.89 42.80 13.93
CA SER A 260 -28.00 41.34 13.94
C SER A 260 -27.61 40.67 12.60
N GLY A 261 -27.81 41.36 11.47
CA GLY A 261 -27.61 40.77 10.13
C GLY A 261 -26.18 40.29 9.87
N ALA A 262 -25.16 41.04 10.29
CA ALA A 262 -23.76 40.65 10.10
C ALA A 262 -23.34 39.46 10.99
N ARG A 263 -23.83 39.42 12.24
CA ARG A 263 -23.51 38.34 13.18
C ARG A 263 -24.23 37.05 12.83
N GLN A 264 -25.47 37.14 12.37
CA GLN A 264 -26.26 35.99 11.94
C GLN A 264 -25.77 35.41 10.60
N THR A 265 -25.37 36.27 9.65
CA THR A 265 -24.71 35.81 8.42
C THR A 265 -23.35 35.17 8.70
N HIS A 266 -22.57 35.69 9.65
CA HIS A 266 -21.31 35.06 10.09
C HIS A 266 -21.54 33.68 10.72
N LEU A 267 -22.51 33.54 11.61
CA LEU A 267 -22.84 32.24 12.25
C LEU A 267 -23.36 31.22 11.23
N CYS A 268 -24.20 31.62 10.27
CA CYS A 268 -24.65 30.75 9.19
C CYS A 268 -23.50 30.35 8.26
N ALA A 269 -22.61 31.28 7.90
CA ALA A 269 -21.43 31.00 7.10
C ALA A 269 -20.48 30.02 7.82
N GLU A 270 -20.26 30.20 9.12
CA GLU A 270 -19.44 29.32 9.94
C GLU A 270 -20.03 27.90 10.04
N LYS A 271 -21.34 27.80 10.30
CA LYS A 271 -22.05 26.51 10.28
C LYS A 271 -21.93 25.82 8.92
N GLN A 272 -22.09 26.56 7.82
CA GLN A 272 -21.99 26.01 6.46
C GLN A 272 -20.55 25.56 6.12
N LEU A 273 -19.53 26.30 6.56
CA LEU A 273 -18.12 25.92 6.41
C LEU A 273 -17.78 24.67 7.21
N ASN A 274 -18.26 24.57 8.45
CA ASN A 274 -18.06 23.39 9.30
C ASN A 274 -18.78 22.17 8.72
N TYR A 275 -20.01 22.32 8.23
CA TYR A 275 -20.74 21.25 7.53
C TYR A 275 -19.97 20.74 6.30
N ARG A 276 -19.47 21.66 5.44
CA ARG A 276 -18.65 21.29 4.27
C ARG A 276 -17.35 20.59 4.68
N ARG A 277 -16.72 20.95 5.79
CA ARG A 277 -15.51 20.28 6.30
C ARG A 277 -15.82 18.86 6.76
N THR A 278 -16.89 18.67 7.54
CA THR A 278 -17.34 17.36 8.01
C THR A 278 -17.69 16.44 6.84
N GLN A 279 -18.42 16.92 5.84
CA GLN A 279 -18.77 16.12 4.65
C GLN A 279 -17.53 15.69 3.85
N ASN A 280 -16.55 16.59 3.67
CA ASN A 280 -15.29 16.25 3.03
C ASN A 280 -14.47 15.24 3.85
N GLN A 281 -14.51 15.32 5.18
CA GLN A 281 -13.87 14.34 6.06
C GLN A 281 -14.54 12.97 5.95
N LEU A 282 -15.87 12.90 5.97
CA LEU A 282 -16.63 11.65 5.79
C LEU A 282 -16.29 10.96 4.47
N ARG A 283 -16.20 11.71 3.37
CA ARG A 283 -15.82 11.16 2.07
C ARG A 283 -14.39 10.61 2.08
N ALA A 284 -13.45 11.33 2.70
CA ALA A 284 -12.08 10.87 2.85
C ALA A 284 -12.00 9.61 3.73
N THR A 285 -12.80 9.53 4.79
CA THR A 285 -12.92 8.32 5.60
C THR A 285 -13.42 7.15 4.78
N ARG A 286 -14.54 7.30 4.04
CA ARG A 286 -15.08 6.22 3.19
C ARG A 286 -14.05 5.67 2.21
N MET A 287 -13.27 6.56 1.60
CA MET A 287 -12.15 6.17 0.73
C MET A 287 -11.15 5.29 1.46
N ILE A 288 -10.77 5.64 2.69
CA ILE A 288 -9.75 4.93 3.46
C ILE A 288 -10.26 3.63 4.03
N THR A 289 -11.51 3.60 4.48
CA THR A 289 -12.18 2.36 4.86
C THR A 289 -12.23 1.39 3.68
N LEU A 290 -12.48 1.88 2.45
CA LEU A 290 -12.46 1.05 1.25
C LEU A 290 -11.05 0.53 0.92
N LEU A 291 -10.02 1.39 1.00
CA LEU A 291 -8.61 0.98 0.85
C LEU A 291 -8.26 -0.13 1.85
N ALA A 292 -8.61 0.08 3.11
CA ALA A 292 -8.32 -0.86 4.18
C ALA A 292 -9.09 -2.19 4.04
N ALA A 293 -10.34 -2.15 3.59
CA ALA A 293 -11.13 -3.35 3.32
C ALA A 293 -10.53 -4.17 2.17
N ILE A 294 -10.14 -3.51 1.08
CA ILE A 294 -9.51 -4.17 -0.08
C ILE A 294 -8.14 -4.76 0.30
N PHE A 295 -7.34 -4.01 1.08
CA PHE A 295 -6.10 -4.52 1.64
C PHE A 295 -6.31 -5.81 2.45
N ILE A 296 -7.32 -5.86 3.34
CA ILE A 296 -7.62 -7.08 4.10
C ILE A 296 -7.99 -8.23 3.17
N VAL A 297 -8.88 -8.00 2.19
CA VAL A 297 -9.36 -9.06 1.28
C VAL A 297 -8.23 -9.63 0.42
N LEU A 298 -7.33 -8.78 -0.07
CA LEU A 298 -6.26 -9.20 -0.98
C LEU A 298 -5.01 -9.71 -0.27
N GLU A 299 -4.71 -9.20 0.93
CA GLU A 299 -3.47 -9.54 1.66
C GLU A 299 -3.68 -10.68 2.69
N ALA A 300 -4.84 -10.76 3.35
CA ALA A 300 -5.08 -11.78 4.38
C ALA A 300 -4.94 -13.22 3.89
N PRO A 301 -5.33 -13.60 2.66
CA PRO A 301 -5.11 -14.96 2.18
C PRO A 301 -3.64 -15.41 2.20
N ILE A 302 -2.68 -14.51 1.96
CA ILE A 302 -1.24 -14.80 2.03
C ILE A 302 -0.84 -15.16 3.45
N PHE A 303 -1.35 -14.41 4.42
CA PHE A 303 -1.10 -14.64 5.83
C PHE A 303 -1.56 -16.04 6.25
N PHE A 304 -2.79 -16.41 5.92
CA PHE A 304 -3.31 -17.74 6.23
C PHE A 304 -2.54 -18.86 5.53
N CYS A 305 -2.16 -18.65 4.26
CA CYS A 305 -1.39 -19.62 3.50
C CYS A 305 -0.04 -19.93 4.16
N VAL A 306 0.70 -18.90 4.61
CA VAL A 306 2.01 -19.09 5.26
C VAL A 306 1.88 -19.76 6.63
N ILE A 307 0.89 -19.40 7.45
CA ILE A 307 0.64 -20.09 8.73
C ILE A 307 0.31 -21.56 8.51
N LEU A 308 -0.51 -21.84 7.51
CA LEU A 308 -0.95 -23.19 7.19
C LEU A 308 0.05 -23.96 6.33
N LYS A 309 1.27 -23.45 6.13
CA LYS A 309 2.31 -24.09 5.31
C LYS A 309 2.54 -25.56 5.68
N LYS A 310 2.46 -25.92 6.97
CA LYS A 310 2.67 -27.29 7.45
C LYS A 310 1.58 -28.28 6.99
N TYR A 311 0.42 -27.78 6.56
CA TYR A 311 -0.72 -28.59 6.14
C TYR A 311 -0.84 -28.74 4.62
N PHE A 312 0.00 -28.04 3.85
CA PHE A 312 -0.03 -28.10 2.39
C PHE A 312 1.17 -28.89 1.85
N ASP A 313 0.93 -29.65 0.80
CA ASP A 313 2.01 -30.20 -0.02
C ASP A 313 2.86 -29.08 -0.64
N ALA A 314 4.16 -29.33 -0.82
CA ALA A 314 5.10 -28.31 -1.27
C ALA A 314 4.77 -27.76 -2.67
N VAL A 315 4.28 -28.62 -3.57
CA VAL A 315 3.90 -28.21 -4.93
C VAL A 315 2.67 -27.30 -4.89
N PHE A 316 1.63 -27.74 -4.17
CA PHE A 316 0.41 -26.96 -3.99
C PHE A 316 0.67 -25.62 -3.29
N PHE A 317 1.49 -25.62 -2.24
CA PHE A 317 1.89 -24.41 -1.52
C PHE A 317 2.58 -23.40 -2.46
N ASN A 318 3.51 -23.85 -3.31
CA ASN A 318 4.19 -22.98 -4.27
C ASN A 318 3.22 -22.39 -5.31
N PHE A 319 2.26 -23.18 -5.79
CA PHE A 319 1.22 -22.69 -6.69
C PHE A 319 0.35 -21.62 -6.01
N VAL A 320 -0.23 -21.94 -4.84
CA VAL A 320 -1.11 -21.03 -4.10
C VAL A 320 -0.36 -19.75 -3.72
N THR A 321 0.84 -19.84 -3.17
CA THR A 321 1.62 -18.64 -2.81
C THR A 321 1.95 -17.77 -4.03
N THR A 322 2.13 -18.36 -5.21
CA THR A 322 2.34 -17.61 -6.46
C THR A 322 1.06 -16.90 -6.91
N ALA A 323 -0.10 -17.57 -6.84
CA ALA A 323 -1.40 -16.96 -7.12
C ALA A 323 -1.71 -15.83 -6.13
N LEU A 324 -1.40 -16.03 -4.86
CA LEU A 324 -1.61 -15.02 -3.82
C LEU A 324 -0.68 -13.81 -3.99
N LYS A 325 0.55 -13.99 -4.47
CA LYS A 325 1.41 -12.85 -4.89
C LYS A 325 0.77 -12.02 -6.00
N ALA A 326 -0.03 -12.62 -6.88
CA ALA A 326 -0.78 -11.87 -7.89
C ALA A 326 -1.87 -10.97 -7.26
N LEU A 327 -2.49 -11.40 -6.15
CA LEU A 327 -3.42 -10.55 -5.39
C LEU A 327 -2.74 -9.29 -4.84
N VAL A 328 -1.49 -9.39 -4.38
CA VAL A 328 -0.68 -8.24 -3.91
C VAL A 328 -0.48 -7.19 -5.01
N VAL A 329 -0.21 -7.66 -6.24
CA VAL A 329 -0.08 -6.78 -7.41
C VAL A 329 -1.42 -6.14 -7.76
N MET A 330 -2.51 -6.91 -7.69
CA MET A 330 -3.86 -6.37 -7.89
C MET A 330 -4.25 -5.32 -6.84
N ASP A 331 -3.83 -5.47 -5.58
CA ASP A 331 -4.04 -4.46 -4.53
C ASP A 331 -3.41 -3.11 -4.93
N SER A 332 -2.20 -3.14 -5.47
CA SER A 332 -1.52 -1.95 -5.98
C SER A 332 -2.30 -1.26 -7.11
N CYS A 333 -2.98 -2.02 -7.98
CA CYS A 333 -3.86 -1.47 -9.01
C CYS A 333 -5.16 -0.91 -8.41
N ALA A 334 -5.76 -1.65 -7.48
CA ALA A 334 -7.00 -1.29 -6.81
C ALA A 334 -6.85 0.04 -6.07
N ASN A 335 -5.70 0.29 -5.43
CA ASN A 335 -5.44 1.55 -4.72
C ASN A 335 -5.56 2.77 -5.63
N VAL A 336 -5.01 2.71 -6.85
CA VAL A 336 -5.15 3.80 -7.85
C VAL A 336 -6.59 3.93 -8.34
N ILE A 337 -7.27 2.82 -8.57
CA ILE A 337 -8.69 2.80 -8.97
C ILE A 337 -9.55 3.48 -7.89
N ILE A 338 -9.32 3.17 -6.62
CA ILE A 338 -10.00 3.79 -5.49
C ILE A 338 -9.69 5.28 -5.42
N TYR A 339 -8.45 5.70 -5.68
CA TYR A 339 -8.10 7.13 -5.76
C TYR A 339 -8.91 7.85 -6.84
N LEU A 340 -9.05 7.25 -8.02
CA LEU A 340 -9.88 7.76 -9.11
C LEU A 340 -11.36 7.83 -8.72
N PHE A 341 -11.95 6.77 -8.17
CA PHE A 341 -13.40 6.75 -7.89
C PHE A 341 -13.79 7.57 -6.66
N MET A 342 -12.98 7.57 -5.61
CA MET A 342 -13.39 8.14 -4.32
C MET A 342 -12.92 9.58 -4.13
N SER A 343 -11.74 9.96 -4.64
CA SER A 343 -11.17 11.29 -4.45
C SER A 343 -11.56 12.26 -5.57
N LYS A 344 -12.53 13.15 -5.29
CA LYS A 344 -12.94 14.22 -6.22
C LYS A 344 -11.75 15.09 -6.67
N ARG A 345 -10.81 15.35 -5.77
CA ARG A 345 -9.63 16.17 -6.07
C ARG A 345 -8.66 15.44 -6.97
N PHE A 346 -8.42 14.16 -6.72
CA PHE A 346 -7.61 13.32 -7.59
C PHE A 346 -8.19 13.30 -9.01
N ARG A 347 -9.50 13.13 -9.16
CA ARG A 347 -10.20 13.22 -10.46
C ARG A 347 -10.04 14.55 -11.17
N GLN A 348 -10.16 15.66 -10.43
CA GLN A 348 -10.02 17.00 -11.02
C GLN A 348 -8.61 17.23 -11.53
N GLU A 349 -7.59 16.79 -10.78
CA GLU A 349 -6.19 16.92 -11.18
C GLU A 349 -5.81 15.93 -12.30
N SER A 350 -6.36 14.71 -12.29
CA SER A 350 -6.16 13.74 -13.38
C SER A 350 -6.80 14.23 -14.68
N ALA A 351 -8.05 14.72 -14.66
CA ALA A 351 -8.71 15.27 -15.84
C ALA A 351 -7.96 16.48 -16.42
N ARG A 352 -7.41 17.35 -15.56
CA ARG A 352 -6.58 18.48 -15.99
C ARG A 352 -5.25 18.04 -16.58
N LEU A 353 -4.60 17.04 -15.98
CA LEU A 353 -3.36 16.48 -16.51
C LEU A 353 -3.62 15.87 -17.90
N TRP A 354 -4.69 15.10 -18.02
CA TRP A 354 -5.14 14.54 -19.29
C TRP A 354 -5.38 15.62 -20.34
N HIS A 355 -6.17 16.64 -20.03
CA HIS A 355 -6.45 17.75 -20.94
C HIS A 355 -5.19 18.49 -21.40
N LYS A 356 -4.20 18.69 -20.51
CA LYS A 356 -2.91 19.30 -20.88
C LYS A 356 -2.10 18.41 -21.82
N LEU A 357 -2.10 17.10 -21.60
CA LEU A 357 -1.43 16.14 -22.48
C LEU A 357 -2.11 16.08 -23.86
N THR A 358 -3.44 16.06 -23.89
CA THR A 358 -4.21 16.04 -25.15
C THR A 358 -4.06 17.33 -25.95
N ILE A 359 -4.06 18.51 -25.31
CA ILE A 359 -3.84 19.78 -26.02
C ILE A 359 -2.42 19.89 -26.58
N ARG A 360 -1.40 19.44 -25.83
CA ARG A 360 -0.01 19.47 -26.29
C ARG A 360 0.22 18.58 -27.52
N ASN A 361 -0.58 17.53 -27.68
CA ASN A 361 -0.48 16.60 -28.81
C ASN A 361 -1.37 16.97 -30.00
N ARG A 362 -2.07 18.11 -29.99
CA ARG A 362 -2.66 18.63 -31.23
C ARG A 362 -1.52 19.24 -32.04
N PRO A 363 -1.11 18.65 -33.18
CA PRO A 363 -0.15 19.28 -34.06
C PRO A 363 -0.71 20.64 -34.45
N PHE A 364 0.10 21.67 -34.26
CA PHE A 364 -0.16 23.01 -34.76
C PHE A 364 -0.13 22.88 -36.29
N SER A 365 -1.25 22.55 -36.92
CA SER A 365 -1.42 22.60 -38.37
C SER A 365 -1.43 24.06 -38.78
N VAL A 366 -0.26 24.69 -38.78
CA VAL A 366 0.01 25.90 -39.56
C VAL A 366 0.32 25.43 -40.96
N THR A 367 -0.75 25.15 -41.69
CA THR A 367 -0.76 25.19 -43.14
C THR A 367 -1.45 26.49 -43.51
N GLN A 368 -0.68 27.58 -43.55
CA GLN A 368 -0.97 28.72 -44.41
C GLN A 368 0.36 29.21 -44.99
N THR A 369 0.89 28.40 -45.89
CA THR A 369 1.76 28.84 -46.99
C THR A 369 1.10 28.38 -48.28
N GLU A 370 0.25 29.25 -48.83
CA GLU A 370 0.18 29.54 -50.26
C GLU A 370 0.26 31.07 -50.31
N VAL A 371 1.39 31.71 -50.65
CA VAL A 371 2.12 31.72 -51.93
C VAL A 371 1.29 32.37 -53.04
N VAL A 372 1.61 33.64 -53.29
CA VAL A 372 1.68 34.31 -54.60
C VAL A 372 0.37 34.43 -55.41
N MET A 373 -0.17 35.66 -55.40
CA MET A 373 -0.24 36.49 -56.61
C MET A 373 0.07 37.94 -56.25
#